data_AF-A0A8X6HSP5-F1
#
_entry.id   AF-A0A8X6HSP5-F1
#
_cell.length_a   1.000
_cell.length_b   1.000
_cell.length_c   1.000
_cell.angle_alpha   90.00
_cell.angle_beta   90.00
_cell.angle_gamma   90.00
#
_symmetry.space_group_name_H-M   'P 1'
#
loop_
_entity.id
_entity.type
_entity.pdbx_description
1 polymer ?
#
loop_
_entity_poly.entity_id
_entity_poly.type
_entity_poly.pdbx_seq_one_letter_code
_entity_poly.pdbx_strand_id
1 'polypeptide(L)'
;MSEEKSATTTSIARVSVKVPPFWRENPDIWFSQMESQFVLAGFTAEITKFHHVFSALQPEELGIVGDIILSLPAVKPYTALRTRLCSQYAESEEQRLRGLISGKQLGDRKPSRLLLEIRSMADSRISEELLKSLFIQRLPTHVQQILVISNYQLNKLAEISDGIWQLQALPL
;
A
#
# COMPACT_ATOMS: atom_id res chain seq x y z
N MET A 1 49.39 4.40 -42.37
CA MET A 1 47.93 4.20 -42.33
C MET A 1 47.65 2.76 -41.93
N SER A 2 47.26 2.52 -40.69
CA SER A 2 46.58 1.29 -40.27
C SER A 2 45.90 1.64 -38.95
N GLU A 3 44.61 1.94 -39.04
CA GLU A 3 43.76 2.29 -37.92
C GLU A 3 43.48 1.09 -37.02
N GLU A 4 43.58 1.38 -35.74
CA GLU A 4 43.33 0.56 -34.57
C GLU A 4 41.83 0.38 -34.38
N LYS A 5 41.33 -0.86 -34.40
CA LYS A 5 39.94 -1.17 -34.08
C LYS A 5 39.86 -1.69 -32.64
N SER A 6 39.96 -0.76 -31.68
CA SER A 6 39.69 -1.03 -30.28
C SER A 6 38.19 -1.28 -30.10
N ALA A 7 37.84 -2.52 -29.76
CA ALA A 7 36.47 -2.92 -29.48
C ALA A 7 36.02 -2.26 -28.16
N THR A 8 35.19 -1.22 -28.28
CA THR A 8 34.55 -0.56 -27.15
C THR A 8 33.65 -1.57 -26.43
N THR A 9 34.14 -2.09 -25.30
CA THR A 9 33.37 -2.98 -24.44
C THR A 9 32.36 -2.10 -23.69
N THR A 10 31.10 -2.11 -24.12
CA THR A 10 30.01 -1.40 -23.43
C THR A 10 29.82 -1.98 -22.03
N SER A 11 30.37 -1.31 -21.03
CA SER A 11 30.10 -1.58 -19.62
C SER A 11 28.67 -1.18 -19.31
N ILE A 12 27.77 -2.17 -19.19
CA ILE A 12 26.40 -1.94 -18.74
C ILE A 12 26.47 -1.66 -17.23
N ALA A 13 26.39 -0.39 -16.85
CA ALA A 13 26.17 0.00 -15.47
C ALA A 13 24.85 -0.61 -14.99
N ARG A 14 24.92 -1.71 -14.23
CA ARG A 14 23.74 -2.37 -13.66
C ARG A 14 23.19 -1.46 -12.58
N VAL A 15 22.11 -0.74 -12.90
CA VAL A 15 21.33 0.00 -11.90
C VAL A 15 20.80 -1.04 -10.91
N SER A 16 21.33 -1.02 -9.69
CA SER A 16 20.88 -1.89 -8.60
C SER A 16 19.51 -1.42 -8.15
N VAL A 17 18.44 -2.07 -8.61
CA VAL A 17 17.12 -1.91 -8.01
C VAL A 17 17.18 -2.50 -6.60
N LYS A 18 17.08 -1.64 -5.58
CA LYS A 18 16.88 -2.10 -4.20
C LYS A 18 15.44 -2.60 -4.11
N VAL A 19 15.29 -3.93 -4.04
CA VAL A 19 13.97 -4.54 -3.92
C VAL A 19 13.59 -4.56 -2.44
N PRO A 20 12.54 -3.83 -2.02
CA PRO A 20 12.05 -3.92 -0.65
C PRO A 20 11.46 -5.32 -0.37
N PRO A 21 11.42 -5.75 0.91
CA PRO A 21 10.72 -6.99 1.27
C PRO A 21 9.26 -6.93 0.82
N PHE A 22 8.71 -8.07 0.40
CA PHE A 22 7.32 -8.17 -0.06
C PHE A 22 6.33 -7.75 1.04
N TRP A 23 5.37 -6.88 0.71
CA TRP A 23 4.36 -6.39 1.65
C TRP A 23 3.05 -7.18 1.49
N ARG A 24 2.85 -8.17 2.37
CA ARG A 24 1.70 -9.09 2.33
C ARG A 24 0.37 -8.40 2.63
N GLU A 25 0.36 -7.42 3.52
CA GLU A 25 -0.86 -6.71 3.94
C GLU A 25 -1.37 -5.75 2.84
N ASN A 26 -0.49 -5.31 1.94
CA ASN A 26 -0.90 -4.49 0.80
C ASN A 26 -0.03 -4.75 -0.44
N PRO A 27 -0.26 -5.87 -1.15
CA PRO A 27 0.55 -6.26 -2.30
C PRO A 27 0.43 -5.24 -3.44
N ASP A 28 -0.72 -4.59 -3.63
CA ASP A 28 -0.94 -3.63 -4.71
C ASP A 28 -0.07 -2.37 -4.58
N ILE A 29 0.06 -1.84 -3.36
CA ILE A 29 0.96 -0.71 -3.08
C ILE A 29 2.42 -1.10 -3.31
N TRP A 30 2.81 -2.30 -2.86
CA TRP A 30 4.17 -2.80 -3.07
C TRP A 30 4.52 -2.96 -4.54
N PHE A 31 3.63 -3.56 -5.34
CA PHE A 31 3.83 -3.66 -6.79
C PHE A 31 3.89 -2.28 -7.45
N SER A 32 3.09 -1.30 -6.99
CA SER A 32 3.15 0.08 -7.49
C SER A 32 4.50 0.74 -7.19
N GLN A 33 5.07 0.47 -6.01
CA GLN A 33 6.43 0.91 -5.66
C GLN A 33 7.49 0.25 -6.57
N MET A 34 7.36 -1.05 -6.84
CA MET A 34 8.25 -1.77 -7.75
C MET A 34 8.20 -1.25 -9.18
N GLU A 35 7.01 -0.96 -9.70
CA GLU A 35 6.85 -0.33 -11.02
C GLU A 35 7.58 1.00 -11.11
N SER A 36 7.50 1.82 -10.05
CA SER A 36 8.22 3.09 -9.99
C SER A 36 9.74 2.88 -10.06
N GLN A 37 10.28 1.86 -9.38
CA GLN A 37 11.70 1.51 -9.46
C GLN A 37 12.09 0.99 -10.85
N PHE A 38 11.24 0.18 -11.48
CA PHE A 38 11.47 -0.31 -12.83
C PHE A 38 11.50 0.81 -13.87
N VAL A 39 10.59 1.78 -13.75
CA VAL A 39 10.58 2.97 -14.60
C VAL A 39 11.86 3.77 -14.42
N LEU A 40 12.28 4.03 -13.18
CA LEU A 40 13.53 4.76 -12.89
C LEU A 40 14.78 4.04 -13.40
N ALA A 41 14.79 2.71 -13.40
CA ALA A 41 15.88 1.88 -13.92
C ALA A 41 15.81 1.63 -15.44
N GLY A 42 14.76 2.08 -16.12
CA GLY A 42 14.55 1.85 -17.55
C GLY A 42 14.17 0.41 -17.91
N PHE A 43 13.64 -0.36 -16.95
CA PHE A 43 13.27 -1.76 -17.16
C PHE A 43 11.88 -1.88 -17.79
N THR A 44 11.85 -2.24 -19.06
CA THR A 44 10.62 -2.42 -19.84
C THR A 44 10.28 -3.89 -20.09
N ALA A 45 11.26 -4.78 -20.03
CA ALA A 45 11.07 -6.20 -20.29
C ALA A 45 10.39 -6.92 -19.11
N GLU A 46 9.27 -7.61 -19.41
CA GLU A 46 8.51 -8.41 -18.43
C GLU A 46 9.37 -9.44 -17.69
N ILE A 47 10.29 -10.09 -18.40
CA ILE A 47 11.18 -11.10 -17.81
C ILE A 47 12.16 -10.49 -16.80
N THR A 48 12.67 -9.28 -17.07
CA THR A 48 13.56 -8.56 -16.15
C THR A 48 12.80 -8.17 -14.89
N LYS A 49 11.58 -7.63 -15.03
CA LYS A 49 10.70 -7.31 -13.90
C LYS A 49 10.36 -8.56 -13.07
N PHE A 50 10.07 -9.67 -13.74
CA PHE A 50 9.80 -10.96 -13.11
C PHE A 50 10.96 -11.38 -12.21
N HIS A 51 12.20 -11.39 -12.71
CA HIS A 51 13.36 -11.80 -11.92
C HIS A 51 13.62 -10.89 -10.72
N HIS A 52 13.38 -9.57 -10.85
CA HIS A 52 13.49 -8.64 -9.72
C HIS A 52 12.45 -8.88 -8.62
N VAL A 53 11.20 -9.18 -9.00
CA VAL A 53 10.18 -9.52 -8.00
C VAL A 53 10.46 -10.87 -7.39
N PHE A 54 10.78 -11.87 -8.22
CA PHE A 54 11.13 -13.22 -7.79
C PHE A 54 12.25 -13.22 -6.74
N SER A 55 13.27 -12.37 -6.91
CA SER A 55 14.38 -12.29 -5.94
C SER A 55 14.01 -11.68 -4.58
N ALA A 56 12.80 -11.12 -4.42
CA ALA A 56 12.31 -10.56 -3.16
C ALA A 56 11.22 -11.39 -2.47
N LEU A 57 10.74 -12.45 -3.11
CA LEU A 57 9.75 -13.36 -2.55
C LEU A 57 10.38 -14.26 -1.49
N GLN A 58 9.65 -14.55 -0.40
CA GLN A 58 10.05 -15.53 0.61
C GLN A 58 9.47 -16.92 0.25
N PRO A 59 9.89 -18.00 0.92
CA PRO A 59 9.41 -19.35 0.62
C PRO A 59 7.89 -19.49 0.62
N GLU A 60 7.17 -18.72 1.45
CA GLU A 60 5.71 -18.75 1.48
C GLU A 60 5.09 -18.23 0.16
N GLU A 61 5.59 -17.11 -0.37
CA GLU A 61 5.13 -16.57 -1.65
C GLU A 61 5.54 -17.46 -2.83
N LEU A 62 6.76 -18.02 -2.78
CA LEU A 62 7.25 -18.94 -3.80
C LEU A 62 6.36 -20.20 -3.91
N GLY A 63 5.80 -20.67 -2.80
CA GLY A 63 4.81 -21.75 -2.79
C GLY A 63 3.52 -21.38 -3.53
N ILE A 64 3.06 -20.13 -3.44
CA ILE A 64 1.83 -19.63 -4.07
C ILE A 64 1.98 -19.52 -5.60
N VAL A 65 3.18 -19.17 -6.06
CA VAL A 65 3.49 -18.95 -7.50
C VAL A 65 4.33 -20.07 -8.11
N GLY A 66 4.45 -21.21 -7.42
CA GLY A 66 5.32 -22.32 -7.81
C GLY A 66 4.99 -22.87 -9.20
N ASP A 67 3.71 -22.93 -9.55
CA ASP A 67 3.23 -23.32 -10.88
C ASP A 67 3.69 -22.34 -11.97
N ILE A 68 3.65 -21.04 -11.70
CA ILE A 68 4.12 -19.99 -12.62
C ILE A 68 5.65 -20.07 -12.78
N ILE A 69 6.38 -20.41 -11.72
CA ILE A 69 7.84 -20.53 -11.77
C ILE A 69 8.26 -21.79 -12.56
N LEU A 70 7.59 -22.91 -12.31
CA LEU A 70 7.89 -24.20 -12.97
C LEU A 70 7.40 -24.24 -14.41
N SER A 71 6.33 -23.51 -14.73
CA SER A 71 5.76 -23.37 -16.07
C SER A 71 5.66 -21.90 -16.43
N LEU A 72 6.81 -21.28 -16.74
CA LEU A 72 6.89 -19.85 -17.01
C LEU A 72 6.00 -19.45 -18.20
N PRO A 73 5.02 -18.54 -18.01
CA PRO A 73 4.17 -18.08 -19.10
C PRO A 73 4.99 -17.41 -20.20
N ALA A 74 4.77 -17.82 -21.45
CA ALA A 74 5.47 -17.23 -22.60
C ALA A 74 5.09 -15.76 -22.84
N VAL A 75 3.93 -15.32 -22.33
CA VAL A 75 3.42 -13.96 -22.48
C VAL A 75 3.19 -13.36 -21.10
N LYS A 76 3.88 -12.25 -20.80
CA LYS A 76 3.72 -11.43 -19.59
C LYS A 76 3.88 -12.19 -18.24
N PRO A 77 5.05 -12.83 -17.99
CA PRO A 77 5.30 -13.57 -16.75
C PRO A 77 5.20 -12.70 -15.49
N TYR A 78 5.63 -11.44 -15.55
CA TYR A 78 5.53 -10.53 -14.40
C TYR A 78 4.07 -10.15 -14.11
N THR A 79 3.27 -9.90 -15.14
CA THR A 79 1.84 -9.62 -14.96
C THR A 79 1.12 -10.80 -14.30
N ALA A 80 1.39 -12.04 -14.77
CA ALA A 80 0.80 -13.24 -14.18
C ALA A 80 1.18 -13.42 -12.70
N LEU A 81 2.46 -13.21 -12.37
CA LEU A 81 2.98 -13.24 -11.00
C LEU A 81 2.28 -12.21 -10.10
N ARG A 82 2.20 -10.95 -10.58
CA ARG A 82 1.53 -9.86 -9.86
C ARG A 82 0.07 -10.18 -9.59
N THR A 83 -0.67 -10.62 -10.62
CA THR A 83 -2.08 -10.97 -10.46
C THR A 83 -2.27 -12.07 -9.43
N ARG A 84 -1.48 -13.15 -9.48
CA ARG A 84 -1.59 -14.26 -8.53
C ARG A 84 -1.34 -13.83 -7.09
N LEU A 85 -0.26 -13.06 -6.85
CA LEU A 85 0.08 -12.58 -5.51
C LEU A 85 -0.94 -11.57 -4.99
N CYS A 86 -1.36 -10.59 -5.80
CA CYS A 86 -2.40 -9.66 -5.40
C CYS A 86 -3.72 -10.38 -5.08
N SER A 87 -4.14 -11.38 -5.89
CA SER A 87 -5.38 -12.12 -5.62
C SER A 87 -5.29 -13.00 -4.38
N GLN A 88 -4.13 -13.60 -4.09
CA GLN A 88 -3.98 -14.48 -2.93
C GLN A 88 -3.98 -13.70 -1.60
N TYR A 89 -3.37 -12.51 -1.60
CA TYR A 89 -3.28 -11.64 -0.42
C TYR A 89 -4.34 -10.53 -0.41
N ALA A 90 -5.25 -10.50 -1.39
CA ALA A 90 -6.39 -9.62 -1.35
C ALA A 90 -7.23 -9.96 -0.12
N GLU A 91 -7.34 -9.01 0.82
CA GLU A 91 -8.31 -9.14 1.90
C GLU A 91 -9.71 -9.29 1.31
N SER A 92 -10.50 -10.23 1.86
CA SER A 92 -11.89 -10.32 1.45
C SER A 92 -12.62 -9.04 1.84
N GLU A 93 -13.61 -8.65 1.04
CA GLU A 93 -14.41 -7.46 1.32
C GLU A 93 -15.03 -7.53 2.72
N GLU A 94 -15.48 -8.71 3.15
CA GLU A 94 -16.02 -8.94 4.49
C GLU A 94 -14.96 -8.74 5.58
N GLN A 95 -13.73 -9.24 5.41
CA GLN A 95 -12.65 -9.06 6.38
C GLN A 95 -12.28 -7.60 6.54
N ARG A 96 -12.17 -6.87 5.42
CA ARG A 96 -11.88 -5.44 5.43
C ARG A 96 -12.99 -4.63 6.09
N LEU A 97 -14.26 -4.93 5.78
CA LEU A 97 -15.43 -4.30 6.42
C LEU A 97 -15.51 -4.63 7.91
N ARG A 98 -15.28 -5.89 8.30
CA ARG A 98 -15.22 -6.29 9.70
C ARG A 98 -14.09 -5.58 10.43
N GLY A 99 -12.92 -5.42 9.81
CA GLY A 99 -11.81 -4.63 10.35
C GLY A 99 -12.20 -3.16 10.53
N LEU A 100 -12.88 -2.59 9.53
CA LEU A 100 -13.36 -1.22 9.57
C LEU A 100 -14.38 -1.00 10.69
N ILE A 101 -15.29 -1.96 10.94
CA ILE A 101 -16.31 -1.90 11.99
C ILE A 101 -15.71 -2.21 13.37
N SER A 102 -14.86 -3.24 13.47
CA SER A 102 -14.29 -3.75 14.73
C SER A 102 -13.05 -2.98 15.21
N GLY A 103 -12.44 -2.18 14.35
CA GLY A 103 -11.19 -1.49 14.63
C GLY A 103 -11.15 -0.75 15.97
N LYS A 104 -9.93 -0.53 16.45
CA LYS A 104 -9.69 0.04 17.78
C LYS A 104 -10.15 1.50 17.85
N GLN A 105 -10.64 1.88 19.04
CA GLN A 105 -10.90 3.28 19.40
C GLN A 105 -9.60 4.10 19.29
N LEU A 106 -9.75 5.43 19.17
CA LEU A 106 -8.67 6.39 18.90
C LEU A 106 -7.44 6.18 19.81
N GLY A 107 -7.61 5.72 21.06
CA GLY A 107 -6.50 5.60 22.02
C GLY A 107 -5.74 6.93 22.11
N ASP A 108 -4.41 6.88 22.16
CA ASP A 108 -3.53 8.05 22.18
C ASP A 108 -3.12 8.55 20.77
N ARG A 109 -3.83 8.13 19.71
CA ARG A 109 -3.46 8.49 18.34
C ARG A 109 -4.15 9.78 17.90
N LYS A 110 -3.46 10.53 17.03
CA LYS A 110 -3.98 11.75 16.41
C LYS A 110 -5.23 11.43 15.56
N PRO A 111 -6.37 12.11 15.74
CA PRO A 111 -7.61 11.90 14.97
C PRO A 111 -7.44 11.91 13.44
N SER A 112 -6.65 12.79 12.85
CA SER A 112 -6.40 12.77 11.40
C SER A 112 -5.70 11.50 10.92
N ARG A 113 -4.83 10.89 11.74
CA ARG A 113 -4.23 9.59 11.42
C ARG A 113 -5.26 8.47 11.42
N LEU A 114 -6.19 8.49 12.38
CA LEU A 114 -7.31 7.55 12.41
C LEU A 114 -8.18 7.71 11.16
N LEU A 115 -8.46 8.94 10.73
CA LEU A 115 -9.23 9.17 9.51
C LEU A 115 -8.54 8.59 8.26
N LEU A 116 -7.22 8.75 8.16
CA LEU A 116 -6.45 8.15 7.05
C LEU A 116 -6.52 6.62 7.06
N GLU A 117 -6.45 6.00 8.23
CA GLU A 117 -6.58 4.55 8.38
C GLU A 117 -7.97 4.08 7.94
N ILE A 118 -9.04 4.72 8.45
CA ILE A 118 -10.43 4.46 8.05
C ILE A 118 -10.60 4.61 6.53
N ARG A 119 -10.03 5.65 5.92
CA ARG A 119 -10.06 5.83 4.46
C ARG A 119 -9.27 4.79 3.68
N SER A 120 -8.14 4.34 4.20
CA SER A 120 -7.31 3.33 3.54
C SER A 120 -7.99 1.96 3.51
N MET A 121 -8.79 1.65 4.54
CA MET A 121 -9.59 0.44 4.63
C MET A 121 -10.93 0.59 3.90
N ALA A 122 -11.41 1.82 3.72
CA ALA A 122 -12.62 2.09 2.97
C ALA A 122 -12.40 1.95 1.47
N ASP A 123 -13.28 1.20 0.80
CA ASP A 123 -13.34 1.24 -0.65
C ASP A 123 -13.98 2.53 -1.16
N SER A 124 -13.87 2.77 -2.47
CA SER A 124 -14.65 3.79 -3.19
C SER A 124 -16.18 3.61 -3.09
N ARG A 125 -16.64 2.47 -2.56
CA ARG A 125 -18.05 2.11 -2.35
C ARG A 125 -18.62 2.56 -1.01
N ILE A 126 -17.79 2.98 -0.05
CA ILE A 126 -18.28 3.45 1.26
C ILE A 126 -18.65 4.93 1.17
N SER A 127 -19.89 5.27 1.57
CA SER A 127 -20.35 6.66 1.55
C SER A 127 -19.58 7.52 2.55
N GLU A 128 -19.39 8.80 2.21
CA GLU A 128 -18.73 9.75 3.10
C GLU A 128 -19.48 9.94 4.42
N GLU A 129 -20.80 9.76 4.41
CA GLU A 129 -21.65 9.76 5.61
C GLU A 129 -21.34 8.60 6.55
N LEU A 130 -21.15 7.39 6.00
CA LEU A 130 -20.78 6.22 6.79
C LEU A 130 -19.35 6.33 7.31
N LEU A 131 -18.43 6.90 6.52
CA LEU A 131 -17.07 7.20 7.00
C LEU A 131 -17.08 8.22 8.13
N LYS A 132 -17.94 9.24 8.04
CA LYS A 132 -18.13 10.25 9.09
C LYS A 132 -18.68 9.62 10.37
N SER A 133 -19.69 8.75 10.28
CA SER A 133 -20.25 8.09 11.46
C SER A 133 -19.23 7.16 12.13
N LEU A 134 -18.50 6.36 11.35
CA LEU A 134 -17.43 5.50 11.85
C LEU A 134 -16.30 6.29 12.50
N PHE A 135 -15.88 7.39 11.87
CA PHE A 135 -14.85 8.27 12.42
C PHE A 135 -15.28 8.83 13.77
N ILE A 136 -16.49 9.40 13.86
CA ILE A 136 -17.01 9.98 15.11
C ILE A 136 -17.12 8.90 16.19
N GLN A 137 -17.69 7.72 15.90
CA GLN A 137 -17.84 6.63 16.87
C GLN A 137 -16.51 6.15 17.47
N ARG A 138 -15.40 6.37 16.78
CA ARG A 138 -14.06 5.96 17.23
C ARG A 138 -13.35 6.99 18.10
N LEU A 139 -13.84 8.23 18.16
CA LEU A 139 -13.27 9.28 19.00
C LEU A 139 -13.71 9.15 20.46
N PRO A 140 -13.02 9.78 21.42
CA PRO A 140 -13.48 9.86 22.81
C PRO A 140 -14.83 10.59 22.93
N THR A 141 -15.66 10.18 23.89
CA THR A 141 -17.06 10.66 24.05
C THR A 141 -17.21 12.19 24.05
N HIS A 142 -16.29 12.90 24.70
CA HIS A 142 -16.34 14.37 24.76
C HIS A 142 -16.10 15.02 23.38
N VAL A 143 -15.24 14.43 22.53
CA VAL A 143 -15.02 14.89 21.15
C VAL A 143 -16.26 14.59 20.31
N GLN A 144 -16.86 13.41 20.49
CA GLN A 144 -18.09 13.03 19.78
C GLN A 144 -19.21 14.05 20.01
N GLN A 145 -19.43 14.46 21.26
CA GLN A 145 -20.48 15.42 21.62
C GLN A 145 -20.31 16.77 20.91
N ILE A 146 -19.06 17.23 20.72
CA ILE A 146 -18.76 18.48 20.02
C ILE A 146 -18.99 18.33 18.51
N LEU A 147 -18.62 17.18 17.93
CA LEU A 147 -18.65 16.97 16.49
C LEU A 147 -20.01 16.54 15.93
N VAL A 148 -20.82 15.81 16.70
CA VAL A 148 -22.16 15.33 16.28
C VAL A 148 -23.09 16.49 15.93
N ILE A 149 -22.94 17.63 16.62
CA ILE A 149 -23.74 18.84 16.38
C ILE A 149 -23.26 19.58 15.12
N SER A 150 -22.05 19.29 14.65
CA SER A 150 -21.42 20.01 13.56
C SER A 150 -21.63 19.35 12.19
N ASN A 151 -22.17 20.12 11.23
CA ASN A 151 -22.38 19.64 9.87
C ASN A 151 -21.16 19.84 8.95
N TYR A 152 -19.95 19.80 9.52
CA TYR A 152 -18.73 19.95 8.73
C TYR A 152 -18.39 18.70 7.93
N GLN A 153 -17.64 18.89 6.85
CA GLN A 153 -17.03 17.83 6.05
C GLN A 153 -16.02 17.03 6.87
N LEU A 154 -15.81 15.77 6.49
CA LEU A 154 -15.00 14.82 7.25
C LEU A 154 -13.56 15.29 7.51
N ASN A 155 -12.93 15.94 6.52
CA ASN A 155 -11.59 16.50 6.67
C ASN A 155 -11.53 17.58 7.77
N LYS A 156 -12.56 18.45 7.82
CA LYS A 156 -12.64 19.54 8.80
C LYS A 156 -12.96 19.01 10.19
N LEU A 157 -13.74 17.93 10.30
CA LEU A 157 -13.96 17.24 11.57
C LEU A 157 -12.65 16.66 12.13
N ALA A 158 -11.81 16.07 11.28
CA ALA A 158 -10.51 15.57 11.70
C ALA A 158 -9.58 16.70 12.19
N GLU A 159 -9.57 17.85 11.51
CA GLU A 159 -8.80 19.03 11.95
C GLU A 159 -9.26 19.57 13.31
N ILE A 160 -10.58 19.69 13.52
CA ILE A 160 -11.14 20.10 14.81
C ILE A 160 -10.81 19.08 15.90
N SER A 161 -10.92 17.78 15.56
CA SER A 161 -10.57 16.70 16.48
C SER A 161 -9.10 16.75 16.88
N ASP A 162 -8.20 17.05 15.94
CA ASP A 162 -6.77 17.19 16.20
C ASP A 162 -6.49 18.33 17.19
N GLY A 163 -7.19 19.46 17.05
CA GLY A 163 -7.09 20.58 17.97
C GLY A 163 -7.54 20.21 19.39
N ILE A 164 -8.67 19.51 19.52
CA ILE A 164 -9.17 19.03 20.82
C ILE A 164 -8.21 18.02 21.45
N TRP A 165 -7.69 17.08 20.64
CA TRP A 165 -6.71 16.09 21.08
C TRP A 165 -5.42 16.73 21.58
N GLN A 166 -4.92 17.76 20.88
CA GLN A 166 -3.70 18.47 21.27
C GLN A 166 -3.86 19.23 22.59
N LEU A 167 -5.03 19.81 22.85
CA LEU A 167 -5.33 20.48 24.12
C LEU A 167 -5.34 19.50 25.31
N GLN A 168 -5.65 18.23 25.07
CA GLN A 168 -5.65 17.18 26.10
C GLN A 168 -4.30 16.50 26.28
N ALA A 169 -3.44 16.53 25.26
CA ALA A 169 -2.10 15.95 25.31
C ALA A 169 -1.05 16.85 25.98
N LEU A 170 -1.41 18.07 26.39
CA LEU A 170 -0.54 18.99 27.14
C LEU A 170 -0.59 18.64 28.64
N PRO A 171 0.53 18.27 29.28
CA PRO A 171 0.58 18.18 30.74
C PRO A 171 0.50 19.59 31.33
N LEU A 172 -0.41 19.77 32.29
CA LEU A 172 -0.47 20.93 33.18
C LEU A 172 0.77 21.00 34.08
#